data_AF-A0A1B7MPI1-F1
#
_entry.id   AF-A0A1B7MPI1-F1
#
_cell.length_a   1.000
_cell.length_b   1.000
_cell.length_c   1.000
_cell.angle_alpha   90.00
_cell.angle_beta   90.00
_cell.angle_gamma   90.00
#
_symmetry.space_group_name_H-M   'P 1'
#
loop_
_entity.id
_entity.type
_entity.pdbx_description
1 polymer ?
#
loop_
_entity_poly.entity_id
_entity_poly.type
_entity_poly.pdbx_seq_one_letter_code
_entity_poly.pdbx_strand_id
1 'polypeptide(L)'
;MAPSRYVGLLVLVAASILPSGMTALEVSPSFYFDVQVEGAPVDLYDAVGQVQYYLETDQPLSLTSSATVEPIASEAVTLLGTRSEEHQLTILADGSTATLTANSTLGLYRGLTTFNQLFYYYGGVTYTLLAPISITETPAYPFRGLALDTSRNYYPVTDILRTLDAMSWVKEIDTPGHTVIIGATYTDSVACFDAAPWATYANEPPAGHLRFALPEVIHELYRFLARRHRKHPSFVLHKYWR
;
A
#
# COMPACT_ATOMS: atom_id res chain seq x y z
N MET A 1 3.45 27.99 12.70
CA MET A 1 2.18 27.31 12.36
C MET A 1 2.42 25.83 12.62
N ALA A 2 1.73 25.24 13.60
CA ALA A 2 1.78 23.78 13.77
C ALA A 2 1.17 23.14 12.52
N PRO A 3 1.79 22.10 11.93
CA PRO A 3 1.14 21.38 10.84
C PRO A 3 -0.19 20.84 11.35
N SER A 4 -1.24 21.01 10.54
CA SER A 4 -2.58 20.48 10.82
C SER A 4 -2.45 18.97 11.00
N ARG A 5 -2.63 18.47 12.22
CA ARG A 5 -2.57 17.04 12.54
C ARG A 5 -3.98 16.49 12.51
N TYR A 6 -4.19 15.43 11.74
CA TYR A 6 -5.45 14.69 11.74
C TYR A 6 -5.56 13.85 13.00
N VAL A 7 -6.75 13.66 13.57
CA VAL A 7 -6.98 12.86 14.79
C VAL A 7 -8.02 11.78 14.50
N GLY A 8 -7.63 10.51 14.58
CA GLY A 8 -8.58 9.39 14.68
C GLY A 8 -8.81 9.06 16.15
N LEU A 9 -10.04 9.21 16.65
CA LEU A 9 -10.44 8.90 18.02
C LEU A 9 -10.97 7.46 18.08
N LEU A 10 -10.50 6.65 19.03
CA LEU A 10 -10.78 5.22 19.12
C LEU A 10 -10.92 4.65 20.56
N VAL A 11 -12.10 4.19 20.96
CA VAL A 11 -12.39 3.85 22.38
C VAL A 11 -12.19 2.36 22.70
N LEU A 12 -11.28 2.00 23.63
CA LEU A 12 -11.03 0.60 24.07
C LEU A 12 -11.59 0.35 25.47
N VAL A 13 -12.40 -0.69 25.71
CA VAL A 13 -13.05 -0.86 27.03
C VAL A 13 -12.84 -2.26 27.58
N ALA A 14 -11.78 -2.41 28.38
CA ALA A 14 -11.69 -3.19 29.63
C ALA A 14 -10.21 -3.38 29.99
N ALA A 15 -9.78 -2.96 31.18
CA ALA A 15 -8.38 -3.00 31.59
C ALA A 15 -8.11 -4.07 32.65
N SER A 16 -7.14 -4.95 32.40
CA SER A 16 -6.57 -5.81 33.46
C SER A 16 -5.04 -5.69 33.48
N ILE A 17 -4.48 -5.41 34.67
CA ILE A 17 -3.04 -5.20 34.83
C ILE A 17 -2.34 -6.57 34.83
N LEU A 18 -1.37 -6.74 33.95
CA LEU A 18 -0.53 -7.92 33.86
C LEU A 18 0.67 -7.80 34.83
N PRO A 19 1.27 -8.92 35.28
CA PRO A 19 2.47 -8.92 36.11
C PRO A 19 3.67 -8.17 35.51
N SER A 20 3.66 -7.92 34.19
CA SER A 20 4.67 -7.14 33.46
C SER A 20 4.54 -5.62 33.65
N GLY A 21 3.50 -5.13 34.32
CA GLY A 21 3.18 -3.71 34.42
C GLY A 21 2.44 -3.14 33.21
N MET A 22 2.23 -3.95 32.16
CA MET A 22 1.36 -3.63 31.04
C MET A 22 -0.10 -3.92 31.39
N THR A 23 -1.02 -3.35 30.62
CA THR A 23 -2.46 -3.55 30.77
C THR A 23 -3.00 -4.26 29.54
N ALA A 24 -3.76 -5.33 29.77
CA ALA A 24 -4.57 -5.93 28.72
C ALA A 24 -5.82 -5.10 28.52
N LEU A 25 -6.08 -4.69 27.27
CA LEU A 25 -7.26 -3.94 26.86
C LEU A 25 -8.12 -4.75 25.90
N GLU A 26 -9.42 -4.85 26.19
CA GLU A 26 -10.41 -5.44 25.29
C GLU A 26 -11.03 -4.38 24.37
N VAL A 27 -11.32 -4.76 23.12
CA VAL A 27 -12.09 -3.94 22.19
C VAL A 27 -13.56 -3.98 22.60
N SER A 28 -14.12 -2.80 22.85
CA SER A 28 -15.54 -2.67 23.22
C SER A 28 -16.45 -3.12 22.08
N PRO A 29 -17.59 -3.77 22.36
CA PRO A 29 -18.65 -3.97 21.36
C PRO A 29 -19.26 -2.66 20.81
N SER A 30 -18.97 -1.50 21.43
CA SER A 30 -19.35 -0.18 20.95
C SER A 30 -18.15 0.60 20.39
N PHE A 31 -17.07 -0.09 20.05
CA PHE A 31 -15.89 0.50 19.43
C PHE A 31 -16.25 1.07 18.06
N TYR A 32 -15.85 2.33 17.85
CA TYR A 32 -16.01 3.01 16.58
C TYR A 32 -14.79 3.86 16.29
N PHE A 33 -14.56 4.12 15.00
CA PHE A 33 -13.60 5.10 14.55
C PHE A 33 -14.29 6.45 14.39
N ASP A 34 -13.70 7.49 14.96
CA ASP A 34 -14.12 8.86 14.70
C ASP A 34 -13.08 9.54 13.80
N VAL A 35 -13.48 9.92 12.59
CA VAL A 35 -12.56 10.53 11.62
C VAL A 35 -12.68 12.04 11.74
N GLN A 36 -11.77 12.67 12.47
CA GLN A 36 -11.75 14.13 12.65
C GLN A 36 -10.99 14.80 11.49
N VAL A 37 -11.47 14.55 10.26
CA VAL A 37 -10.85 14.99 9.01
C VAL A 37 -11.94 15.59 8.10
N GLU A 38 -11.94 16.90 7.92
CA GLU A 38 -12.94 17.59 7.09
C GLU A 38 -12.76 17.25 5.62
N GLY A 39 -13.85 16.86 4.95
CA GLY A 39 -13.79 16.48 3.53
C GLY A 39 -12.96 15.22 3.28
N ALA A 40 -12.85 14.32 4.27
CA ALA A 40 -12.11 13.08 4.12
C ALA A 40 -12.53 12.31 2.85
N PRO A 41 -11.54 11.81 2.09
CA PRO A 41 -11.78 11.12 0.83
C PRO A 41 -12.41 9.75 1.08
N VAL A 42 -13.13 9.25 0.07
CA VAL A 42 -13.84 7.95 0.14
C VAL A 42 -12.92 6.78 0.48
N ASP A 43 -11.69 6.80 -0.04
CA ASP A 43 -10.73 5.72 0.19
C ASP A 43 -10.22 5.67 1.64
N LEU A 44 -10.23 6.78 2.37
CA LEU A 44 -9.96 6.79 3.80
C LEU A 44 -11.09 6.14 4.59
N TYR A 45 -12.35 6.39 4.21
CA TYR A 45 -13.49 5.73 4.84
C TYR A 45 -13.51 4.22 4.55
N ASP A 46 -13.17 3.82 3.33
CA ASP A 46 -13.07 2.40 2.97
C ASP A 46 -11.98 1.70 3.80
N ALA A 47 -10.82 2.35 3.99
CA ALA A 47 -9.75 1.82 4.82
C ALA A 47 -10.16 1.69 6.31
N VAL A 48 -10.85 2.70 6.84
CA VAL A 48 -11.39 2.64 8.21
C VAL A 48 -12.43 1.53 8.34
N GLY A 49 -13.35 1.42 7.39
CA GLY A 49 -14.36 0.36 7.36
C GLY A 49 -13.74 -1.03 7.29
N GLN A 50 -12.64 -1.18 6.55
CA GLN A 50 -11.89 -2.43 6.48
C GLN A 50 -11.27 -2.80 7.84
N VAL A 51 -10.64 -1.85 8.55
CA VAL A 51 -10.07 -2.11 9.88
C VAL A 51 -11.18 -2.36 10.92
N GLN A 52 -12.28 -1.61 10.86
CA GLN A 52 -13.44 -1.83 11.73
C GLN A 52 -14.06 -3.21 11.52
N TYR A 53 -14.14 -3.67 10.27
CA TYR A 53 -14.57 -5.02 9.94
C TYR A 53 -13.64 -6.09 10.56
N TYR A 54 -12.32 -5.87 10.52
CA TYR A 54 -11.35 -6.81 11.12
C TYR A 54 -11.39 -6.87 12.65
N LEU A 55 -11.88 -5.83 13.34
CA LEU A 55 -11.92 -5.77 14.80
C LEU A 55 -13.29 -6.13 15.41
N GLU A 56 -14.26 -6.50 14.57
CA GLU A 56 -15.60 -7.02 14.89
C GLU A 56 -16.63 -6.01 15.49
N THR A 57 -17.31 -5.29 14.58
CA THR A 57 -18.75 -4.87 14.59
C THR A 57 -19.29 -3.58 15.29
N ASP A 58 -19.64 -2.62 14.41
CA ASP A 58 -20.79 -1.67 14.25
C ASP A 58 -21.08 -0.40 15.12
N GLN A 59 -21.50 0.67 14.39
CA GLN A 59 -22.03 2.03 14.73
C GLN A 59 -21.04 3.22 14.68
N PRO A 60 -21.52 4.47 14.42
CA PRO A 60 -21.17 5.23 13.22
C PRO A 60 -19.94 6.13 13.35
N LEU A 61 -19.33 6.37 12.20
CA LEU A 61 -18.32 7.37 11.95
C LEU A 61 -18.91 8.78 12.09
N SER A 62 -18.35 9.62 12.95
CA SER A 62 -18.70 11.05 13.02
C SER A 62 -17.54 11.91 12.54
N LEU A 63 -17.85 13.15 12.13
CA LEU A 63 -16.94 14.05 11.41
C LEU A 63 -16.94 15.42 12.07
N THR A 64 -15.77 15.91 12.50
CA THR A 64 -15.56 17.36 12.70
C THR A 64 -14.12 17.83 12.38
N SER A 65 -14.03 18.82 11.46
CA SER A 65 -13.04 19.91 11.20
C SER A 65 -11.52 19.66 11.28
N SER A 66 -10.59 20.35 10.60
CA SER A 66 -10.56 21.14 9.36
C SER A 66 -9.11 21.06 8.86
N ALA A 67 -8.87 20.45 7.71
CA ALA A 67 -7.60 20.50 6.99
C ALA A 67 -7.85 20.08 5.54
N THR A 68 -6.96 20.46 4.61
CA THR A 68 -7.06 20.11 3.19
C THR A 68 -6.53 18.70 2.96
N VAL A 69 -7.38 17.80 2.48
CA VAL A 69 -7.16 16.34 2.48
C VAL A 69 -7.18 15.81 1.05
N GLU A 70 -6.22 14.97 0.71
CA GLU A 70 -6.13 14.29 -0.59
C GLU A 70 -6.46 12.79 -0.45
N PRO A 71 -7.02 12.13 -1.49
CA PRO A 71 -7.20 10.68 -1.50
C PRO A 71 -5.90 9.92 -1.22
N ILE A 72 -5.97 8.81 -0.47
CA ILE A 72 -4.82 7.91 -0.23
C ILE A 72 -4.16 7.52 -1.56
N ALA A 73 -4.99 7.21 -2.57
CA ALA A 73 -4.51 6.86 -3.90
C ALA A 73 -3.74 8.00 -4.60
N SER A 74 -4.09 9.26 -4.31
CA SER A 74 -3.41 10.45 -4.84
C SER A 74 -2.06 10.66 -4.14
N GLU A 75 -2.06 10.58 -2.80
CA GLU A 75 -0.85 10.77 -2.00
C GLU A 75 0.19 9.66 -2.25
N ALA A 76 -0.25 8.41 -2.43
CA ALA A 76 0.61 7.26 -2.68
C ALA A 76 1.39 7.34 -4.01
N VAL A 77 0.96 8.19 -4.95
CA VAL A 77 1.58 8.35 -6.27
C VAL A 77 2.33 9.67 -6.44
N THR A 78 2.36 10.51 -5.40
CA THR A 78 3.21 11.72 -5.39
C THR A 78 4.69 11.35 -5.52
N LEU A 79 5.53 12.35 -5.84
CA LEU A 79 6.96 12.15 -6.06
C LEU A 79 7.63 11.47 -4.84
N LEU A 80 8.60 10.60 -5.12
CA LEU A 80 9.38 9.97 -4.07
C LEU A 80 10.12 11.05 -3.26
N GLY A 81 10.02 10.97 -1.93
CA GLY A 81 10.59 11.96 -1.02
C GLY A 81 9.67 13.14 -0.67
N THR A 82 8.56 13.34 -1.38
CA THR A 82 7.52 14.32 -1.00
C THR A 82 6.34 13.67 -0.27
N ARG A 83 6.27 12.33 -0.27
CA ARG A 83 5.25 11.56 0.44
C ARG A 83 5.41 11.73 1.94
N SER A 84 4.33 12.12 2.61
CA SER A 84 4.23 12.03 4.06
C SER A 84 3.55 10.70 4.40
N GLU A 85 4.30 9.79 5.02
CA GLU A 85 3.79 8.52 5.54
C GLU A 85 3.97 8.42 7.07
N GLU A 86 4.40 9.52 7.69
CA GLU A 86 4.61 9.61 9.13
C GLU A 86 3.28 9.57 9.86
N HIS A 87 3.26 8.81 10.96
CA HIS A 87 2.12 8.74 11.85
C HIS A 87 2.55 8.53 13.29
N GLN A 88 1.65 8.88 14.20
CA GLN A 88 1.82 8.72 15.64
C GLN A 88 0.55 8.12 16.24
N LEU A 89 0.68 6.95 16.86
CA LEU A 89 -0.38 6.20 17.52
C LEU A 89 -0.15 6.18 19.03
N THR A 90 -1.19 6.50 19.80
CA THR A 90 -1.19 6.43 21.26
C THR A 90 -2.38 5.62 21.75
N ILE A 91 -2.13 4.62 22.59
CA ILE A 91 -3.13 3.83 23.31
C ILE A 91 -2.81 3.91 24.80
N LEU A 92 -3.73 4.41 25.60
CA LEU A 92 -3.54 4.63 27.04
C LEU A 92 -3.94 3.38 27.84
N ALA A 93 -3.30 3.17 28.98
CA ALA A 93 -3.52 1.97 29.82
C ALA A 93 -4.90 1.91 30.47
N ASP A 94 -5.60 3.04 30.56
CA ASP A 94 -6.90 3.17 31.23
C ASP A 94 -8.09 2.79 30.32
N GLY A 95 -7.85 2.40 29.07
CA GLY A 95 -8.93 2.19 28.09
C GLY A 95 -9.59 3.51 27.66
N SER A 96 -9.01 4.66 27.99
CA SER A 96 -9.43 5.90 27.36
C SER A 96 -9.08 5.87 25.88
N THR A 97 -9.55 6.89 25.18
CA THR A 97 -9.48 6.89 23.74
C THR A 97 -8.05 6.81 23.19
N ALA A 98 -7.79 5.79 22.38
CA ALA A 98 -6.64 5.73 21.50
C ALA A 98 -6.72 6.81 20.40
N THR A 99 -5.56 7.35 20.06
CA THR A 99 -5.41 8.49 19.15
C THR A 99 -4.40 8.15 18.08
N LEU A 100 -4.81 8.22 16.81
CA LEU A 100 -3.92 8.14 15.66
C LEU A 100 -3.82 9.51 14.99
N THR A 101 -2.60 10.00 14.80
CA THR A 101 -2.34 11.27 14.12
C THR A 101 -1.34 11.15 12.99
N ALA A 102 -1.54 11.92 11.93
CA ALA A 102 -0.64 12.01 10.79
C ALA A 102 -0.81 13.37 10.10
N ASN A 103 0.11 13.70 9.20
CA ASN A 103 0.07 14.93 8.39
C ASN A 103 -0.60 14.72 7.01
N SER A 104 -1.08 13.50 6.73
CA SER A 104 -1.57 13.07 5.41
C SER A 104 -2.51 11.87 5.54
N THR A 105 -3.35 11.61 4.54
CA THR A 105 -4.25 10.43 4.54
C THR A 105 -3.48 9.13 4.37
N LEU A 106 -2.37 9.15 3.65
CA LEU A 106 -1.47 8.03 3.50
C LEU A 106 -0.80 7.68 4.84
N GLY A 107 -0.41 8.68 5.63
CA GLY A 107 0.10 8.47 6.98
C GLY A 107 -0.96 7.88 7.91
N LEU A 108 -2.20 8.38 7.86
CA LEU A 108 -3.33 7.78 8.58
C LEU A 108 -3.55 6.33 8.18
N TYR A 109 -3.50 6.02 6.88
CA TYR A 109 -3.62 4.65 6.38
C TYR A 109 -2.52 3.73 6.93
N ARG A 110 -1.25 4.18 6.93
CA ARG A 110 -0.15 3.41 7.55
C ARG A 110 -0.40 3.18 9.03
N GLY A 111 -0.80 4.21 9.76
CA GLY A 111 -1.10 4.08 11.18
C GLY A 111 -2.28 3.16 11.49
N LEU A 112 -3.30 3.12 10.64
CA LEU A 112 -4.41 2.17 10.74
C LEU A 112 -3.92 0.72 10.53
N THR A 113 -2.98 0.50 9.60
CA THR A 113 -2.39 -0.84 9.42
C THR A 113 -1.55 -1.27 10.62
N THR A 114 -0.76 -0.36 11.20
CA THR A 114 -0.01 -0.62 12.45
C THR A 114 -0.97 -0.89 13.60
N PHE A 115 -2.04 -0.10 13.73
CA PHE A 115 -3.05 -0.26 14.77
C PHE A 115 -3.70 -1.66 14.73
N ASN A 116 -4.11 -2.13 13.56
CA ASN A 116 -4.74 -3.46 13.41
C ASN A 116 -3.82 -4.61 13.88
N GLN A 117 -2.50 -4.47 13.74
CA GLN A 117 -1.54 -5.49 14.15
C GLN A 117 -1.35 -5.61 15.67
N LEU A 118 -1.83 -4.63 16.45
CA LEU A 118 -1.68 -4.62 17.91
C LEU A 118 -2.72 -5.46 18.65
N PHE A 119 -3.72 -5.98 17.92
CA PHE A 119 -4.84 -6.73 18.49
C PHE A 119 -4.77 -8.21 18.11
N TYR A 120 -5.19 -9.02 19.06
CA TYR A 120 -5.32 -10.47 18.94
C TYR A 120 -6.77 -10.85 19.12
N TYR A 121 -7.20 -11.86 18.38
CA TYR A 121 -8.51 -12.48 18.57
C TYR A 121 -8.34 -13.83 19.26
N TYR A 122 -8.98 -14.00 20.41
CA TYR A 122 -9.04 -15.29 21.10
C TYR A 122 -10.35 -15.41 21.88
N GLY A 123 -11.02 -16.56 21.73
CA GLY A 123 -12.20 -16.87 22.54
C GLY A 123 -13.40 -15.95 22.32
N GLY A 124 -13.56 -15.37 21.12
CA GLY A 124 -14.66 -14.43 20.82
C GLY A 124 -14.39 -12.99 21.24
N VAL A 125 -13.15 -12.69 21.63
CA VAL A 125 -12.74 -11.38 22.16
C VAL A 125 -11.52 -10.88 21.39
N THR A 126 -11.57 -9.61 20.99
CA THR A 126 -10.43 -8.89 20.40
C THR A 126 -9.76 -8.05 21.49
N TYR A 127 -8.45 -8.22 21.71
CA TYR A 127 -7.73 -7.55 22.80
C TYR A 127 -6.27 -7.26 22.45
N THR A 128 -5.66 -6.33 23.18
CA THR A 128 -4.20 -6.08 23.18
C THR A 128 -3.63 -6.31 24.58
N LEU A 129 -2.37 -6.74 24.69
CA LEU A 129 -1.69 -7.01 25.97
C LEU A 129 -0.63 -5.97 26.33
N LEU A 130 -0.47 -4.95 25.48
CA LEU A 130 0.72 -4.10 25.47
C LEU A 130 0.45 -2.66 25.87
N ALA A 131 -0.74 -2.33 26.41
CA ALA A 131 -1.03 -0.96 26.82
C ALA A 131 -0.22 -0.56 28.07
N PRO A 132 0.26 0.69 28.18
CA PRO A 132 0.11 1.77 27.21
C PRO A 132 1.08 1.63 26.02
N ILE A 133 0.64 2.04 24.83
CA ILE A 133 1.40 2.00 23.58
C ILE A 133 1.58 3.43 23.07
N SER A 134 2.80 3.80 22.72
CA SER A 134 3.10 5.05 22.02
C SER A 134 4.08 4.76 20.90
N ILE A 135 3.62 4.90 19.66
CA ILE A 135 4.36 4.56 18.44
C ILE A 135 4.43 5.83 17.59
N THR A 136 5.63 6.20 17.18
CA THR A 136 5.86 7.21 16.14
C THR A 136 6.68 6.55 15.06
N GLU A 137 6.11 6.48 13.86
CA GLU A 137 6.69 5.72 12.75
C GLU A 137 6.77 6.58 11.49
N THR A 138 7.89 6.42 10.78
CA THR A 138 8.12 6.98 9.46
C THR A 138 8.99 6.01 8.67
N PRO A 139 8.74 5.79 7.38
CA PRO A 139 9.56 4.86 6.61
C PRO A 139 10.96 5.42 6.40
N ALA A 140 11.97 4.59 6.64
CA ALA A 140 13.37 4.95 6.33
C ALA A 140 13.59 5.19 4.83
N TYR A 141 12.83 4.49 3.97
CA TYR A 141 12.93 4.61 2.52
C TYR A 141 11.55 4.88 1.89
N PRO A 142 11.44 5.89 1.00
CA PRO A 142 10.16 6.27 0.39
C PRO A 142 9.68 5.28 -0.68
N PHE A 143 10.58 4.43 -1.22
CA PHE A 143 10.24 3.39 -2.18
C PHE A 143 10.40 2.01 -1.55
N ARG A 144 9.31 1.25 -1.51
CA ARG A 144 9.24 -0.12 -0.98
C ARG A 144 8.42 -0.95 -1.97
N GLY A 145 9.10 -1.74 -2.79
CA GLY A 145 8.49 -2.47 -3.90
C GLY A 145 8.79 -3.96 -3.87
N LEU A 146 7.94 -4.75 -4.51
CA LEU A 146 8.19 -6.15 -4.86
C LEU A 146 8.21 -6.26 -6.37
N ALA A 147 9.30 -6.80 -6.91
CA ALA A 147 9.34 -7.23 -8.31
C ALA A 147 8.74 -8.63 -8.39
N LEU A 148 7.54 -8.75 -8.96
CA LEU A 148 6.91 -10.02 -9.31
C LEU A 148 6.91 -10.20 -10.82
N ASP A 149 7.62 -11.22 -11.28
CA ASP A 149 7.72 -11.55 -12.68
C ASP A 149 6.65 -12.58 -13.07
N THR A 150 5.68 -12.12 -13.86
CA THR A 150 4.55 -12.91 -14.36
C THR A 150 4.74 -13.37 -15.81
N SER A 151 5.96 -13.24 -16.35
CA SER A 151 6.28 -13.59 -17.74
C SER A 151 6.82 -15.00 -17.90
N ARG A 152 7.75 -15.43 -17.03
CA ARG A 152 8.32 -16.79 -17.09
C ARG A 152 7.38 -17.85 -16.52
N ASN A 153 6.52 -17.48 -15.56
CA ASN A 153 5.50 -18.35 -15.00
C ASN A 153 4.17 -17.61 -14.88
N TYR A 154 3.07 -18.33 -15.10
CA TYR A 154 1.73 -17.81 -14.88
C TYR A 154 1.40 -17.83 -13.38
N TYR A 155 0.88 -16.71 -12.88
CA TYR A 155 0.27 -16.60 -11.57
C TYR A 155 -1.21 -16.25 -11.73
N PRO A 156 -2.13 -16.98 -11.09
CA PRO A 156 -3.54 -16.63 -11.08
C PRO A 156 -3.76 -15.20 -10.58
N VAL A 157 -4.74 -14.51 -11.17
CA VAL A 157 -5.07 -13.13 -10.78
C VAL A 157 -5.42 -13.05 -9.29
N THR A 158 -6.08 -14.07 -8.74
CA THR A 158 -6.41 -14.16 -7.31
C THR A 158 -5.17 -14.18 -6.41
N ASP A 159 -4.09 -14.83 -6.84
CA ASP A 159 -2.84 -14.86 -6.07
C ASP A 159 -2.11 -13.51 -6.15
N ILE A 160 -2.11 -12.89 -7.33
CA ILE A 160 -1.55 -11.55 -7.50
C ILE A 160 -2.33 -10.54 -6.64
N LEU A 161 -3.66 -10.61 -6.62
CA LEU A 161 -4.51 -9.78 -5.78
C LEU A 161 -4.27 -10.04 -4.29
N ARG A 162 -4.10 -11.29 -3.87
CA ARG A 162 -3.72 -11.62 -2.49
C ARG A 162 -2.34 -11.06 -2.11
N THR A 163 -1.36 -11.14 -3.00
CA THR A 163 -0.04 -10.51 -2.77
C THR A 163 -0.15 -8.99 -2.75
N LEU A 164 -1.02 -8.41 -3.56
CA LEU A 164 -1.32 -6.98 -3.60
C LEU A 164 -2.00 -6.46 -2.33
N ASP A 165 -2.96 -7.21 -1.79
CA ASP A 165 -3.59 -6.90 -0.51
C ASP A 165 -2.56 -6.93 0.62
N ALA A 166 -1.57 -7.83 0.51
CA ALA A 166 -0.41 -7.83 1.40
C ALA A 166 0.62 -6.70 1.09
N MET A 167 0.61 -6.15 -0.13
CA MET A 167 1.64 -5.22 -0.64
C MET A 167 1.01 -4.12 -1.49
N SER A 168 0.60 -3.01 -0.87
CA SER A 168 0.09 -1.83 -1.60
C SER A 168 1.11 -1.32 -2.66
N TRP A 169 0.85 -1.54 -3.97
CA TRP A 169 1.90 -1.73 -5.01
C TRP A 169 2.29 -0.56 -5.93
N VAL A 170 3.48 -0.78 -6.51
CA VAL A 170 4.04 -0.22 -7.76
C VAL A 170 4.14 -1.35 -8.81
N LYS A 171 3.97 -1.04 -10.10
CA LYS A 171 4.12 -1.98 -11.22
C LYS A 171 5.29 -1.63 -12.13
N GLU A 172 6.06 -2.65 -12.54
CA GLU A 172 7.19 -2.55 -13.47
C GLU A 172 6.87 -3.18 -14.84
N ILE A 173 7.43 -2.61 -15.90
CA ILE A 173 7.48 -3.20 -17.25
C ILE A 173 8.94 -3.08 -17.70
N ASP A 174 9.65 -4.19 -17.71
CA ASP A 174 11.05 -4.22 -18.11
C ASP A 174 11.18 -4.04 -19.63
N THR A 175 12.01 -3.07 -20.04
CA THR A 175 12.30 -2.75 -21.44
C THR A 175 13.73 -2.17 -21.54
N PRO A 176 14.46 -2.40 -22.65
CA PRO A 176 14.06 -3.11 -23.87
C PRO A 176 14.27 -4.63 -23.83
N GLY A 177 15.11 -5.15 -22.92
CA GLY A 177 15.32 -6.58 -22.71
C GLY A 177 14.13 -7.27 -22.03
N HIS A 178 14.19 -8.60 -21.88
CA HIS A 178 13.13 -9.41 -21.24
C HIS A 178 11.73 -9.24 -21.86
N THR A 179 11.69 -8.95 -23.16
CA THR A 179 10.45 -8.69 -23.93
C THR A 179 10.16 -9.76 -24.98
N VAL A 180 10.88 -10.88 -24.94
CA VAL A 180 10.76 -11.99 -25.90
C VAL A 180 9.32 -12.46 -26.09
N ILE A 181 8.50 -12.48 -25.03
CA ILE A 181 7.08 -12.88 -25.11
C ILE A 181 6.24 -12.00 -26.05
N ILE A 182 6.65 -10.75 -26.29
CA ILE A 182 5.99 -9.86 -27.25
C ILE A 182 6.16 -10.39 -28.68
N GLY A 183 7.29 -11.03 -28.97
CA GLY A 183 7.59 -11.61 -30.29
C GLY A 183 6.68 -12.81 -30.63
N ALA A 184 6.02 -13.41 -29.65
CA ALA A 184 5.06 -14.50 -29.89
C ALA A 184 3.80 -14.03 -30.64
N THR A 185 3.45 -12.74 -30.54
CA THR A 185 2.29 -12.14 -31.23
C THR A 185 2.68 -11.01 -32.19
N TYR A 186 3.78 -10.30 -31.89
CA TYR A 186 4.31 -9.19 -32.68
C TYR A 186 5.76 -9.49 -33.09
N THR A 187 5.92 -10.43 -34.02
CA THR A 187 7.23 -10.95 -34.46
C THR A 187 8.19 -9.87 -34.96
N ASP A 188 7.67 -8.82 -35.61
CA ASP A 188 8.49 -7.73 -36.16
C ASP A 188 8.94 -6.72 -35.09
N SER A 189 8.34 -6.75 -33.91
CA SER A 189 8.66 -5.82 -32.82
C SER A 189 9.85 -6.25 -31.98
N VAL A 190 10.26 -7.52 -32.08
CA VAL A 190 11.36 -8.11 -31.29
C VAL A 190 12.52 -8.49 -32.22
N ALA A 191 13.74 -8.11 -31.86
CA ALA A 191 14.96 -8.62 -32.48
C ALA A 191 15.50 -9.83 -31.70
N CYS A 192 16.18 -10.73 -32.41
CA CYS A 192 16.75 -11.96 -31.86
C CYS A 192 15.73 -12.88 -31.16
N PHE A 193 14.46 -12.85 -31.57
CA PHE A 193 13.39 -13.68 -31.00
C PHE A 193 13.75 -15.16 -31.10
N ASP A 194 13.89 -15.79 -29.93
CA ASP A 194 14.26 -17.20 -29.76
C ASP A 194 15.54 -17.60 -30.52
N ALA A 195 16.47 -16.64 -30.68
CA ALA A 195 17.71 -16.85 -31.41
C ALA A 195 18.63 -17.84 -30.67
N ALA A 196 19.20 -18.79 -31.42
CA ALA A 196 20.18 -19.76 -30.95
C ALA A 196 21.52 -19.63 -31.71
N PRO A 197 22.68 -19.80 -31.06
CA PRO A 197 22.85 -20.04 -29.62
C PRO A 197 22.53 -18.79 -28.79
N TRP A 198 21.63 -18.92 -27.81
CA TRP A 198 21.11 -17.78 -27.04
C TRP A 198 22.20 -17.00 -26.30
N ALA A 199 23.27 -17.69 -25.88
CA ALA A 199 24.40 -17.09 -25.15
C ALA A 199 25.16 -16.03 -25.97
N THR A 200 24.96 -15.95 -27.29
CA THR A 200 25.50 -14.89 -28.14
C THR A 200 24.64 -13.61 -28.10
N TYR A 201 23.36 -13.73 -27.74
CA TYR A 201 22.35 -12.66 -27.89
C TYR A 201 21.72 -12.23 -26.56
N ALA A 202 21.81 -13.06 -25.51
CA ALA A 202 21.21 -12.81 -24.21
C ALA A 202 21.99 -13.51 -23.08
N ASN A 203 21.81 -13.02 -21.85
CA ASN A 203 22.39 -13.62 -20.64
C ASN A 203 21.63 -14.87 -20.17
N GLU A 204 20.38 -15.05 -20.60
CA GLU A 204 19.55 -16.22 -20.35
C GLU A 204 18.66 -16.51 -21.57
N PRO A 205 18.30 -17.76 -21.86
CA PRO A 205 17.29 -18.08 -22.86
C PRO A 205 15.87 -17.76 -22.35
N PRO A 206 14.91 -17.46 -23.23
CA PRO A 206 15.07 -17.27 -24.67
C PRO A 206 15.53 -15.83 -25.00
N ALA A 207 16.33 -15.69 -26.07
CA ALA A 207 16.80 -14.38 -26.52
C ALA A 207 15.64 -13.54 -27.11
N GLY A 208 15.67 -12.23 -26.87
CA GLY A 208 14.68 -11.32 -27.44
C GLY A 208 14.69 -9.94 -26.77
N HIS A 209 14.74 -8.88 -27.59
CA HIS A 209 14.60 -7.50 -27.14
C HIS A 209 13.76 -6.65 -28.10
N LEU A 210 13.12 -5.58 -27.61
CA LEU A 210 12.32 -4.71 -28.47
C LEU A 210 13.20 -3.94 -29.47
N ARG A 211 12.74 -3.84 -30.72
CA ARG A 211 13.40 -3.06 -31.78
C ARG A 211 13.13 -1.57 -31.61
N PHE A 212 13.82 -0.91 -30.69
CA PHE A 212 13.66 0.53 -30.44
C PHE A 212 14.09 1.41 -31.64
N ALA A 213 14.86 0.88 -32.58
CA ALA A 213 15.18 1.59 -33.82
C ALA A 213 13.95 1.81 -34.74
N LEU A 214 12.85 1.08 -34.49
CA LEU A 214 11.62 1.17 -35.27
C LEU A 214 10.64 2.17 -34.62
N PRO A 215 10.29 3.28 -35.30
CA PRO A 215 9.37 4.28 -34.78
C PRO A 215 8.02 3.70 -34.37
N GLU A 216 7.51 2.71 -35.09
CA GLU A 216 6.26 2.01 -34.80
C GLU A 216 6.28 1.27 -33.45
N VAL A 217 7.40 0.64 -33.10
CA VAL A 217 7.58 -0.08 -31.83
C VAL A 217 7.63 0.90 -30.67
N ILE A 218 8.38 1.99 -30.82
CA ILE A 218 8.43 3.07 -29.82
C ILE A 218 7.06 3.70 -29.63
N HIS A 219 6.36 3.97 -30.72
CA HIS A 219 5.06 4.63 -30.67
C HIS A 219 4.00 3.76 -29.97
N GLU A 220 3.95 2.46 -30.27
CA GLU A 220 3.02 1.57 -29.58
C GLU A 220 3.42 1.34 -28.12
N LEU A 221 4.72 1.27 -27.79
CA LEU A 221 5.18 1.22 -26.41
C LEU A 221 4.70 2.46 -25.63
N TYR A 222 4.89 3.67 -26.16
CA TYR A 222 4.40 4.88 -25.50
C TYR A 222 2.88 4.90 -25.36
N ARG A 223 2.12 4.48 -26.38
CA ARG A 223 0.66 4.36 -26.25
C ARG A 223 0.29 3.36 -25.16
N PHE A 224 0.94 2.21 -25.11
CA PHE A 224 0.70 1.18 -24.10
C PHE A 224 0.98 1.71 -22.70
N LEU A 225 2.15 2.33 -22.49
CA LEU A 225 2.53 2.95 -21.22
C LEU A 225 1.54 4.06 -20.81
N ALA A 226 1.11 4.91 -21.74
CA ALA A 226 0.12 5.96 -21.48
C ALA A 226 -1.28 5.41 -21.15
N ARG A 227 -1.72 4.32 -21.82
CA ARG A 227 -2.96 3.60 -21.45
C ARG A 227 -2.84 2.97 -20.06
N ARG A 228 -1.68 2.40 -19.74
CA ARG A 228 -1.44 1.73 -18.46
C ARG A 228 -1.39 2.74 -17.30
N HIS A 229 -0.70 3.86 -17.49
CA HIS A 229 -0.65 4.96 -16.52
C HIS A 229 -2.04 5.55 -16.24
N ARG A 230 -2.88 5.74 -17.28
CA ARG A 230 -4.28 6.18 -17.09
C ARG A 230 -5.13 5.22 -16.26
N LYS A 231 -4.91 3.90 -16.40
CA LYS A 231 -5.64 2.89 -15.62
C LYS A 231 -5.06 2.69 -14.22
N HIS A 232 -3.77 2.96 -14.04
CA HIS A 232 -3.04 2.75 -12.79
C HIS A 232 -2.02 3.87 -12.58
N PRO A 233 -2.42 4.95 -11.89
CA PRO A 233 -1.58 6.14 -11.71
C PRO A 233 -0.32 5.88 -10.87
N SER A 234 -0.26 4.79 -10.09
CA SER A 234 0.92 4.32 -9.33
C SER A 234 2.01 3.67 -10.19
N PHE A 235 1.90 3.77 -11.51
CA PHE A 235 2.86 3.20 -12.45
C PHE A 235 4.19 3.95 -12.43
N VAL A 236 5.27 3.27 -12.03
CA VAL A 236 6.65 3.77 -12.13
C VAL A 236 7.35 3.00 -13.24
N LEU A 237 7.91 3.73 -14.21
CA LEU A 237 8.65 3.14 -15.30
C LEU A 237 10.10 2.88 -14.86
N HIS A 238 10.41 1.62 -14.56
CA HIS A 238 11.78 1.19 -14.33
C HIS A 238 12.38 0.73 -15.68
N LYS A 239 13.52 1.30 -16.07
CA LYS A 239 14.24 0.93 -17.29
C LYS A 239 15.63 0.47 -16.89
N TYR A 240 15.99 -0.75 -17.25
CA TYR A 240 17.37 -1.20 -17.15
C TYR A 240 18.12 -0.83 -18.43
N TRP A 241 19.06 0.12 -18.31
CA TRP A 241 20.16 0.22 -19.26
C TRP A 241 21.33 -0.57 -18.66
N ARG A 242 21.66 -1.69 -19.28
CA ARG A 242 22.98 -2.32 -19.17
C ARG A 242 23.63 -2.29 -20.54
#